data_AF-A0A960Z785-F1
#
_entry.id   AF-A0A960Z785-F1
#
_cell.length_a   1.000
_cell.length_b   1.000
_cell.length_c   1.000
_cell.angle_alpha   90.00
_cell.angle_beta   90.00
_cell.angle_gamma   90.00
#
_symmetry.space_group_name_H-M   'P 1'
#
loop_
_entity.id
_entity.type
_entity.pdbx_description
1 polymer ?
#
loop_
_entity_poly.entity_id
_entity_poly.type
_entity_poly.pdbx_seq_one_letter_code
_entity_poly.pdbx_strand_id
1 'polypeptide(L)'
;MLSNIKFKNVVFDFQQKRLPVYKDKIFLEKLIVARYMVSLWSHSAKADEGDLKKIEKSMLNDMLNYLFEEDNLFHKYKKYKKNIRTFLKPIFYSPIPLPKIYKFIQKRKDLANLFYEDACSFVAADARVSKSEKKFLDKLSKELNLYTMDKKILDHKYSINHSQWLKAI
;
A
#
# COMPACT_ATOMS: atom_id res chain seq x y z
N MET A 1 -16.13 -17.90 7.33
CA MET A 1 -17.19 -16.89 7.20
C MET A 1 -16.72 -15.47 7.59
N LEU A 2 -15.85 -14.82 6.79
CA LEU A 2 -15.50 -13.38 6.98
C LEU A 2 -15.55 -12.56 5.67
N SER A 3 -16.10 -13.14 4.59
CA SER A 3 -16.13 -12.53 3.25
C SER A 3 -17.35 -11.64 2.98
N ASN A 4 -18.49 -11.84 3.66
CA ASN A 4 -19.75 -11.26 3.17
C ASN A 4 -20.00 -9.79 3.52
N ILE A 5 -19.42 -9.25 4.60
CA ILE A 5 -19.73 -7.88 5.03
C ILE A 5 -18.83 -6.84 4.33
N LYS A 6 -17.57 -7.18 4.04
CA LYS A 6 -16.63 -6.24 3.40
C LYS A 6 -16.78 -6.15 1.88
N PHE A 7 -17.19 -7.25 1.23
CA PHE A 7 -17.51 -7.25 -0.20
C PHE A 7 -18.73 -6.38 -0.51
N LYS A 8 -19.78 -6.43 0.34
CA LYS A 8 -21.01 -5.65 0.14
C LYS A 8 -20.75 -4.15 -0.05
N ASN A 9 -19.89 -3.53 0.76
CA ASN A 9 -19.62 -2.09 0.66
C ASN A 9 -18.84 -1.71 -0.62
N VAL A 10 -17.89 -2.54 -1.05
CA VAL A 10 -17.14 -2.30 -2.32
C VAL A 10 -18.07 -2.47 -3.53
N VAL A 11 -18.88 -3.51 -3.48
CA VAL A 11 -19.86 -3.83 -4.50
C VAL A 11 -20.92 -2.73 -4.59
N PHE A 12 -21.37 -2.19 -3.45
CA PHE A 12 -22.36 -1.11 -3.37
C PHE A 12 -21.94 0.17 -4.11
N ASP A 13 -20.70 0.64 -3.93
CA ASP A 13 -20.22 1.87 -4.60
C ASP A 13 -20.15 1.74 -6.12
N PHE A 14 -19.74 0.56 -6.63
CA PHE A 14 -19.68 0.32 -8.07
C PHE A 14 -21.05 -0.04 -8.66
N GLN A 15 -21.94 -0.63 -7.86
CA GLN A 15 -23.34 -0.89 -8.21
C GLN A 15 -24.14 0.40 -8.34
N GLN A 16 -24.00 1.35 -7.41
CA GLN A 16 -24.65 2.66 -7.52
C GLN A 16 -24.25 3.41 -8.79
N LYS A 17 -22.98 3.26 -9.21
CA LYS A 17 -22.47 3.83 -10.46
C LYS A 17 -22.81 2.99 -11.71
N ARG A 18 -23.60 1.92 -11.56
CA ARG A 18 -24.02 0.98 -12.61
C ARG A 18 -22.86 0.43 -13.46
N LEU A 19 -21.66 0.30 -12.90
CA LEU A 19 -20.48 -0.14 -13.66
C LEU A 19 -20.46 -1.67 -13.79
N PRO A 20 -20.56 -2.27 -15.00
CA PRO A 20 -20.72 -3.72 -15.16
C PRO A 20 -19.58 -4.54 -14.53
N VAL A 21 -18.42 -3.93 -14.32
CA VAL A 21 -17.24 -4.52 -13.68
C VAL A 21 -17.47 -4.99 -12.24
N TYR A 22 -18.52 -4.53 -11.54
CA TYR A 22 -18.83 -5.03 -10.19
C TYR A 22 -19.21 -6.53 -10.17
N LYS A 23 -19.55 -7.11 -11.32
CA LYS A 23 -19.84 -8.55 -11.45
C LYS A 23 -18.57 -9.40 -11.62
N ASP A 24 -17.45 -8.77 -11.93
CA ASP A 24 -16.16 -9.45 -12.10
C ASP A 24 -15.52 -9.70 -10.73
N LYS A 25 -15.43 -10.98 -10.34
CA LYS A 25 -14.84 -11.39 -9.06
C LYS A 25 -13.36 -11.04 -8.96
N ILE A 26 -12.60 -11.17 -10.05
CA ILE A 26 -11.17 -10.86 -10.09
C ILE A 26 -10.96 -9.37 -9.89
N PHE A 27 -11.80 -8.55 -10.52
CA PHE A 27 -11.78 -7.10 -10.30
C PHE A 27 -12.02 -6.75 -8.82
N LEU A 28 -13.03 -7.33 -8.19
CA LEU A 28 -13.35 -7.05 -6.79
C LEU A 28 -12.23 -7.49 -5.84
N GLU A 29 -11.60 -8.64 -6.09
CA GLU A 29 -10.46 -9.11 -5.32
C GLU A 29 -9.26 -8.15 -5.43
N LYS A 30 -8.92 -7.72 -6.65
CA LYS A 30 -7.88 -6.71 -6.91
C LYS A 30 -8.21 -5.38 -6.22
N LEU A 31 -9.47 -4.97 -6.26
CA LEU A 31 -9.92 -3.78 -5.57
C LEU A 31 -9.76 -3.89 -4.05
N ILE A 32 -10.09 -5.04 -3.46
CA ILE A 32 -9.84 -5.29 -2.03
C ILE A 32 -8.34 -5.23 -1.72
N VAL A 33 -7.47 -5.85 -2.52
CA VAL A 33 -6.01 -5.77 -2.34
C VAL A 33 -5.56 -4.32 -2.34
N ALA A 34 -5.96 -3.54 -3.35
CA ALA A 34 -5.59 -2.14 -3.50
C ALA A 34 -6.05 -1.26 -2.32
N ARG A 35 -7.22 -1.54 -1.72
CA ARG A 35 -7.67 -0.82 -0.50
C ARG A 35 -6.70 -1.00 0.66
N TYR A 36 -6.20 -2.22 0.83
CA TYR A 36 -5.23 -2.54 1.87
C TYR A 36 -3.86 -1.94 1.57
N MET A 37 -3.41 -1.96 0.31
CA MET A 37 -2.16 -1.31 -0.12
C MET A 37 -2.21 0.20 0.17
N VAL A 38 -3.24 0.89 -0.31
CA VAL A 38 -3.42 2.34 -0.11
C VAL A 38 -3.53 2.70 1.38
N SER A 39 -4.14 1.85 2.20
CA SER A 39 -4.15 2.05 3.65
C SER A 39 -2.74 1.94 4.24
N LEU A 40 -1.94 0.98 3.79
CA LEU A 40 -0.55 0.83 4.25
C LEU A 40 0.32 2.00 3.79
N TRP A 41 0.13 2.49 2.56
CA TRP A 41 0.81 3.69 2.06
C TRP A 41 0.56 4.89 2.97
N SER A 42 -0.69 5.08 3.43
CA SER A 42 -1.05 6.15 4.37
C SER A 42 -0.33 6.02 5.71
N HIS A 43 -0.27 4.82 6.29
CA HIS A 43 0.47 4.59 7.54
C HIS A 43 1.97 4.79 7.36
N SER A 44 2.50 4.43 6.18
CA SER A 44 3.93 4.60 5.85
C SER A 44 4.29 6.08 5.72
N ALA A 45 3.46 6.87 5.02
CA ALA A 45 3.59 8.31 4.87
C ALA A 45 3.33 9.11 6.17
N LYS A 46 2.98 8.45 7.28
CA LYS A 46 2.77 9.08 8.59
C LYS A 46 3.65 8.44 9.67
N ALA A 47 4.59 7.60 9.26
CA ALA A 47 5.42 6.85 10.19
C ALA A 47 6.43 7.73 10.94
N ASP A 48 6.75 8.91 10.42
CA ASP A 48 7.58 9.92 11.09
C ASP A 48 6.81 10.82 12.06
N GLU A 49 5.52 10.54 12.32
CA GLU A 49 4.59 11.33 13.16
C GLU A 49 4.36 12.77 12.65
N GLY A 50 4.78 13.06 11.41
CA GLY A 50 4.62 14.37 10.77
C GLY A 50 3.30 14.53 10.00
N ASP A 51 3.01 15.78 9.63
CA ASP A 51 1.97 16.08 8.66
C ASP A 51 2.36 15.56 7.27
N LEU A 52 1.36 15.04 6.54
CA LEU A 52 1.51 14.58 5.17
C LEU A 52 2.16 15.64 4.27
N LYS A 53 3.40 15.38 3.87
CA LYS A 53 4.22 16.30 3.08
C LYS A 53 3.70 16.35 1.64
N LYS A 54 4.07 17.42 0.92
CA LYS A 54 3.66 17.60 -0.48
C LYS A 54 4.19 16.47 -1.38
N ILE A 55 5.40 15.96 -1.09
CA ILE A 55 6.05 14.88 -1.84
C ILE A 55 5.24 13.58 -1.72
N GLU A 56 4.83 13.20 -0.50
CA GLU A 56 4.01 12.01 -0.25
C GLU A 56 2.64 12.07 -0.93
N LYS A 57 2.05 13.27 -1.01
CA LYS A 57 0.80 13.49 -1.77
C LYS A 57 0.99 13.34 -3.28
N SER A 58 2.13 13.76 -3.81
CA SER A 58 2.48 13.52 -5.22
C SER A 58 2.65 12.03 -5.46
N MET A 59 3.42 11.37 -4.60
CA MET A 59 3.71 9.94 -4.68
C MET A 59 2.44 9.08 -4.65
N LEU A 60 1.41 9.46 -3.88
CA LEU A 60 0.11 8.79 -3.93
C LEU A 60 -0.48 8.78 -5.34
N ASN A 61 -0.40 9.89 -6.09
CA ASN A 61 -0.94 9.93 -7.45
C ASN A 61 -0.14 9.06 -8.42
N ASP A 62 1.17 9.01 -8.24
CA ASP A 62 2.09 8.23 -9.08
C ASP A 62 1.88 6.73 -8.83
N MET A 63 1.82 6.32 -7.57
CA MET A 63 1.51 4.93 -7.18
C MET A 63 0.10 4.52 -7.66
N LEU A 64 -0.90 5.40 -7.56
CA LEU A 64 -2.23 5.14 -8.11
C LEU A 64 -2.23 5.05 -9.65
N ASN A 65 -1.29 5.70 -10.34
CA ASN A 65 -1.12 5.54 -11.78
C ASN A 65 -0.42 4.22 -12.12
N TYR A 66 0.61 3.87 -11.36
CA TYR A 66 1.41 2.66 -11.50
C TYR A 66 0.54 1.39 -11.45
N LEU A 67 -0.52 1.38 -10.63
CA LEU A 67 -1.50 0.29 -10.60
C LEU A 67 -2.12 -0.05 -11.97
N PHE A 68 -2.03 0.83 -12.97
CA PHE A 68 -2.57 0.64 -14.31
C PHE A 68 -1.51 0.39 -15.38
N GLU A 69 -0.22 0.37 -15.03
CA GLU A 69 0.85 0.07 -15.98
C GLU A 69 0.80 -1.39 -16.45
N GLU A 70 1.67 -1.76 -17.37
CA GLU A 70 1.78 -3.15 -17.82
C GLU A 70 2.05 -4.10 -16.65
N ASP A 71 1.45 -5.28 -16.70
CA ASP A 71 1.51 -6.33 -15.67
C ASP A 71 1.08 -5.95 -14.24
N ASN A 72 0.58 -4.74 -14.03
CA ASN A 72 0.10 -4.28 -12.74
C ASN A 72 -1.37 -4.59 -12.47
N LEU A 73 -1.78 -4.39 -11.21
CA LEU A 73 -3.05 -4.83 -10.64
C LEU A 73 -4.26 -4.54 -11.55
N PHE A 74 -4.36 -3.35 -12.11
CA PHE A 74 -5.48 -2.88 -12.91
C PHE A 74 -5.17 -2.65 -14.40
N HIS A 75 -4.10 -3.24 -14.94
CA HIS A 75 -3.76 -3.10 -16.37
C HIS A 75 -4.97 -3.35 -17.30
N LYS A 76 -5.66 -4.49 -17.11
CA LYS A 76 -6.85 -4.88 -17.88
C LYS A 76 -8.09 -4.02 -17.61
N TYR A 77 -8.03 -3.14 -16.61
CA TYR A 77 -9.13 -2.28 -16.15
C TYR A 77 -8.84 -0.78 -16.34
N LYS A 78 -7.88 -0.41 -17.20
CA LYS A 78 -7.54 0.99 -17.55
C LYS A 78 -8.78 1.85 -17.87
N LYS A 79 -9.79 1.29 -18.53
CA LYS A 79 -11.07 1.98 -18.82
C LYS A 79 -11.84 2.47 -17.58
N TYR A 80 -11.58 1.88 -16.41
CA TYR A 80 -12.18 2.26 -15.13
C TYR A 80 -11.23 3.08 -14.23
N LYS A 81 -10.07 3.52 -14.75
CA LYS A 81 -9.03 4.21 -13.99
C LYS A 81 -9.56 5.37 -13.14
N LYS A 82 -10.41 6.22 -13.73
CA LYS A 82 -11.03 7.35 -13.00
C LYS A 82 -11.84 6.86 -11.81
N ASN A 83 -12.73 5.89 -12.01
CA ASN A 83 -13.61 5.36 -10.96
C ASN A 83 -12.82 4.68 -9.83
N ILE A 84 -11.81 3.88 -10.18
CA ILE A 84 -10.95 3.20 -9.21
C ILE A 84 -10.14 4.22 -8.41
N ARG A 85 -9.54 5.24 -9.05
CA ARG A 85 -8.83 6.31 -8.34
C ARG A 85 -9.74 7.08 -7.40
N THR A 86 -10.95 7.44 -7.85
CA THR A 86 -11.96 8.12 -7.01
C THR A 86 -12.34 7.27 -5.80
N PHE A 87 -12.36 5.94 -5.94
CA PHE A 87 -12.66 5.03 -4.83
C PHE A 87 -11.47 4.85 -3.87
N LEU A 88 -10.25 4.73 -4.39
CA LEU A 88 -9.06 4.44 -3.59
C LEU A 88 -8.52 5.67 -2.86
N LYS A 89 -8.53 6.85 -3.49
CA LYS A 89 -7.92 8.06 -2.93
C LYS A 89 -8.44 8.44 -1.53
N PRO A 90 -9.76 8.39 -1.24
CA PRO A 90 -10.28 8.67 0.11
C PRO A 90 -9.74 7.72 1.19
N ILE A 91 -9.43 6.48 0.83
CA ILE A 91 -8.92 5.47 1.78
C ILE A 91 -7.52 5.85 2.27
N PHE A 92 -6.73 6.56 1.47
CA PHE A 92 -5.45 7.07 1.93
C PHE A 92 -5.62 8.08 3.09
N TYR A 93 -6.67 8.90 3.06
CA TYR A 93 -6.92 9.88 4.12
C TYR A 93 -7.62 9.27 5.34
N SER A 94 -8.36 8.18 5.15
CA SER A 94 -9.03 7.40 6.21
C SER A 94 -8.66 5.91 6.10
N PRO A 95 -7.43 5.54 6.51
CA PRO A 95 -6.89 4.21 6.25
C PRO A 95 -7.49 3.15 7.16
N ILE A 96 -7.47 1.91 6.66
CA ILE A 96 -7.79 0.73 7.48
C ILE A 96 -6.74 0.63 8.62
N PRO A 97 -7.14 0.31 9.86
CA PRO A 97 -6.20 0.12 10.96
C PRO A 97 -5.16 -0.97 10.71
N LEU A 98 -3.89 -0.72 11.05
CA LEU A 98 -2.75 -1.63 10.86
C LEU A 98 -3.02 -3.09 11.31
N PRO A 99 -3.63 -3.38 12.48
CA PRO A 99 -3.92 -4.76 12.87
C PRO A 99 -4.83 -5.52 11.90
N LYS A 100 -5.73 -4.82 11.20
CA LYS A 100 -6.58 -5.42 10.17
C LYS A 100 -5.80 -5.67 8.87
N ILE A 101 -4.78 -4.85 8.59
CA ILE A 101 -3.87 -5.01 7.45
C ILE A 101 -2.99 -6.24 7.67
N TYR A 102 -2.39 -6.38 8.85
CA TYR A 102 -1.53 -7.53 9.18
C TYR A 102 -2.30 -8.85 9.04
N LYS A 103 -3.48 -8.94 9.66
CA LYS A 103 -4.37 -10.12 9.54
C LYS A 103 -4.77 -10.47 8.11
N PHE A 104 -4.80 -9.47 7.22
CA PHE A 104 -5.13 -9.68 5.82
C PHE A 104 -3.94 -10.26 5.04
N ILE A 105 -2.74 -9.71 5.25
CA ILE A 105 -1.51 -10.14 4.59
C ILE A 105 -1.02 -11.49 5.13
N GLN A 106 -1.13 -11.75 6.43
CA GLN A 106 -0.75 -13.04 7.02
C GLN A 106 -1.51 -14.23 6.41
N LYS A 107 -2.74 -13.98 5.92
CA LYS A 107 -3.55 -14.98 5.20
C LYS A 107 -3.17 -15.15 3.73
N ARG A 108 -2.34 -14.24 3.20
CA ARG A 108 -1.90 -14.15 1.81
C ARG A 108 -0.42 -13.81 1.76
N LYS A 109 0.38 -14.80 2.18
CA LYS A 109 1.84 -14.67 2.32
C LYS A 109 2.53 -14.26 1.02
N ASP A 110 1.93 -14.62 -0.12
CA ASP A 110 2.33 -14.19 -1.46
C ASP A 110 2.39 -12.66 -1.63
N LEU A 111 1.63 -11.92 -0.82
CA LEU A 111 1.59 -10.46 -0.88
C LEU A 111 2.52 -9.78 0.14
N ALA A 112 3.19 -10.53 1.01
CA ALA A 112 3.97 -9.94 2.10
C ALA A 112 5.11 -9.05 1.59
N ASN A 113 5.89 -9.56 0.63
CA ASN A 113 7.01 -8.82 0.03
C ASN A 113 6.52 -7.58 -0.73
N LEU A 114 5.45 -7.70 -1.51
CA LEU A 114 4.84 -6.57 -2.22
C LEU A 114 4.42 -5.45 -1.25
N PHE A 115 3.73 -5.79 -0.17
CA PHE A 115 3.27 -4.79 0.80
C PHE A 115 4.43 -4.14 1.57
N TYR A 116 5.46 -4.91 1.88
CA TYR A 116 6.65 -4.38 2.54
C TYR A 116 7.44 -3.44 1.61
N GLU A 117 7.62 -3.84 0.36
CA GLU A 117 8.27 -3.03 -0.68
C GLU A 117 7.54 -1.70 -0.91
N ASP A 118 6.22 -1.74 -1.01
CA ASP A 118 5.37 -0.56 -1.09
C ASP A 118 5.62 0.38 0.10
N ALA A 119 5.65 -0.15 1.33
CA ALA A 119 5.92 0.66 2.52
C ALA A 119 7.33 1.29 2.50
N CYS A 120 8.33 0.53 2.05
CA CYS A 120 9.70 1.03 1.89
C CYS A 120 9.76 2.18 0.89
N SER A 121 9.04 2.09 -0.23
CA SER A 121 9.02 3.16 -1.23
C SER A 121 8.47 4.48 -0.66
N PHE A 122 7.37 4.42 0.12
CA PHE A 122 6.81 5.62 0.75
C PHE A 122 7.73 6.22 1.80
N VAL A 123 8.32 5.39 2.66
CA VAL A 123 9.27 5.85 3.69
C VAL A 123 10.55 6.44 3.07
N ALA A 124 11.02 5.88 1.95
CA ALA A 124 12.24 6.35 1.29
C ALA A 124 12.02 7.60 0.40
N ALA A 125 10.78 8.05 0.22
CA ALA A 125 10.43 9.13 -0.71
C ALA A 125 11.16 10.45 -0.43
N ASP A 126 11.40 10.76 0.84
CA ASP A 126 12.02 12.01 1.31
C ASP A 126 13.56 11.90 1.48
N ALA A 127 14.19 10.87 0.90
CA ALA A 127 15.64 10.62 0.88
C ALA A 127 16.33 10.39 2.25
N ARG A 128 15.69 10.71 3.38
CA ARG A 128 16.22 10.46 4.73
C ARG A 128 15.20 9.71 5.58
N VAL A 129 15.48 8.43 5.81
CA VAL A 129 14.67 7.59 6.70
C VAL A 129 15.01 7.90 8.16
N SER A 130 14.01 8.34 8.91
CA SER A 130 14.06 8.62 10.33
C SER A 130 14.10 7.34 11.19
N LYS A 131 14.41 7.48 12.48
CA LYS A 131 14.41 6.35 13.42
C LYS A 131 13.01 5.77 13.63
N SER A 132 11.97 6.62 13.62
CA SER A 132 10.57 6.22 13.78
C SER A 132 10.08 5.44 12.57
N GLU A 133 10.37 5.90 11.36
CA GLU A 133 10.05 5.17 10.12
C GLU A 133 10.77 3.82 10.04
N LYS A 134 12.05 3.77 10.42
CA LYS A 134 12.79 2.51 10.50
C LYS A 134 12.14 1.55 11.50
N LYS A 135 11.76 2.04 12.69
CA LYS A 135 11.06 1.23 13.71
C LYS A 135 9.70 0.74 13.20
N PHE A 136 8.99 1.56 12.41
CA PHE A 136 7.76 1.18 11.74
C PHE A 136 8.00 0.03 10.76
N LEU A 137 8.99 0.13 9.86
CA LEU A 137 9.34 -0.92 8.90
C LEU A 137 9.80 -2.21 9.61
N ASP A 138 10.63 -2.10 10.65
CA ASP A 138 11.05 -3.26 11.44
C ASP A 138 9.85 -3.97 12.09
N LYS A 139 8.90 -3.22 12.64
CA LYS A 139 7.65 -3.79 13.18
C LYS A 139 6.82 -4.41 12.07
N LEU A 140 6.65 -3.73 10.94
CA LEU A 140 5.90 -4.22 9.78
C LEU A 140 6.46 -5.56 9.30
N SER A 141 7.77 -5.66 9.09
CA SER A 141 8.42 -6.90 8.62
C SER A 141 8.12 -8.11 9.52
N LYS A 142 8.12 -7.90 10.85
CA LYS A 142 7.79 -8.93 11.84
C LYS A 142 6.32 -9.34 11.77
N GLU A 143 5.42 -8.36 11.73
CA GLU A 143 3.97 -8.60 11.64
C GLU A 143 3.57 -9.29 10.34
N LEU A 144 4.29 -9.03 9.25
CA LEU A 144 4.06 -9.68 7.96
C LEU A 144 4.75 -11.05 7.84
N ASN A 145 5.56 -11.46 8.84
CA ASN A 145 6.40 -12.66 8.80
C ASN A 145 7.32 -12.70 7.56
N LEU A 146 7.93 -11.57 7.20
CA LEU A 146 8.91 -11.54 6.12
C LEU A 146 10.13 -12.38 6.48
N TYR A 147 10.65 -13.11 5.50
CA TYR A 147 11.95 -13.74 5.64
C TYR A 147 13.03 -12.68 5.82
N THR A 148 14.00 -12.95 6.69
CA THR A 148 15.06 -11.99 7.02
C THR A 148 15.87 -11.56 5.79
N MET A 149 16.06 -12.47 4.82
CA MET A 149 16.77 -12.16 3.58
C MET A 149 15.96 -11.22 2.67
N ASP A 150 14.66 -11.47 2.50
CA ASP A 150 13.77 -10.61 1.71
C ASP A 150 13.74 -9.19 2.29
N LYS A 151 13.63 -9.07 3.61
CA LYS A 151 13.72 -7.77 4.30
C LYS A 151 15.04 -7.06 3.97
N LYS A 152 16.19 -7.75 4.09
CA LYS A 152 17.50 -7.15 3.82
C LYS A 152 17.63 -6.67 2.38
N ILE A 153 17.15 -7.45 1.41
CA ILE A 153 17.17 -7.09 -0.02
C ILE A 153 16.35 -5.82 -0.25
N LEU A 154 15.13 -5.76 0.29
CA LEU A 154 14.25 -4.61 0.15
C LEU A 154 14.79 -3.38 0.89
N ASP A 155 15.26 -3.53 2.13
CA ASP A 155 15.88 -2.44 2.88
C ASP A 155 17.09 -1.86 2.12
N HIS A 156 17.90 -2.70 1.47
CA HIS A 156 19.02 -2.27 0.65
C HIS A 156 18.56 -1.53 -0.61
N LYS A 157 17.58 -2.10 -1.33
CA LYS A 157 17.00 -1.49 -2.55
C LYS A 157 16.50 -0.06 -2.30
N TYR A 158 15.91 0.21 -1.13
CA TYR A 158 15.37 1.52 -0.77
C TYR A 158 16.28 2.33 0.16
N SER A 159 17.54 1.92 0.35
CA SER A 159 18.51 2.63 1.20
C SER A 159 18.06 2.89 2.64
N ILE A 160 17.18 2.04 3.18
CA ILE A 160 16.58 2.18 4.52
C ILE A 160 17.64 2.20 5.63
N ASN A 161 18.76 1.50 5.42
CA ASN A 161 19.86 1.38 6.38
C ASN A 161 21.05 2.31 6.08
N HIS A 162 21.03 3.13 5.02
CA HIS A 162 22.19 3.89 4.58
C HIS A 162 22.40 5.25 5.29
N SER A 163 21.52 5.64 6.22
CA SER A 163 21.55 6.95 6.90
C SER A 163 22.65 7.14 7.95
N GLN A 164 23.69 6.29 8.02
CA GLN A 164 24.78 6.40 9.00
C GLN A 164 26.15 6.84 8.44
N TRP A 165 26.33 7.01 7.12
CA TRP A 165 27.68 7.21 6.55
C TRP A 165 28.09 8.65 6.19
N LEU A 166 27.26 9.68 6.45
CA LEU A 166 27.61 11.09 6.15
C LEU A 166 27.84 11.96 7.39
N LYS A 167 28.48 11.41 8.43
CA LYS A 167 28.96 12.18 9.60
C LYS A 167 30.45 12.02 9.89
N ALA A 168 31.25 11.67 8.88
CA ALA A 168 32.70 11.55 9.04
C ALA A 168 33.46 11.99 7.78
N ILE A 169 33.26 13.24 7.36
CA ILE A 169 34.23 14.07 6.62
C ILE A 169 34.02 15.50 7.13
#